data_AF-X1AAY7-F1
#
_entry.id   AF-X1AAY7-F1
#
_cell.length_a   1.000
_cell.length_b   1.000
_cell.length_c   1.000
_cell.angle_alpha   90.00
_cell.angle_beta   90.00
_cell.angle_gamma   90.00
#
_symmetry.space_group_name_H-M   'P 1'
#
loop_
_entity.id
_entity.type
_entity.pdbx_description
1 polymer ?
#
loop_
_entity_poly.entity_id
_entity_poly.type
_entity_poly.pdbx_seq_one_letter_code
_entity_poly.pdbx_strand_id
1 'polypeptide(L)'
;MRIIFTYTVQFDEEALKSSGEHYINVEVTKRQLKLIRGISKIICEFLNIPELPMKATAWNALREWQIKNNMSIAKIPKMPIGKGLNAVKEIFCIGKRIVKEMVKDHKEKNEIIIDIVFEKAFMIFLEYYDQKRC
;
A
#
# COMPACT_ATOMS: atom_id res chain seq x y z
N MET A 1 -19.14 -5.66 -15.10
CA MET A 1 -18.16 -5.10 -16.05
C MET A 1 -17.19 -4.22 -15.27
N ARG A 2 -15.99 -4.70 -14.93
CA ARG A 2 -14.97 -3.89 -14.23
C ARG A 2 -14.22 -3.11 -15.30
N ILE A 3 -14.45 -1.80 -15.38
CA ILE A 3 -13.70 -0.90 -16.27
C ILE A 3 -12.34 -0.69 -15.60
N ILE A 4 -11.30 -1.34 -16.13
CA ILE A 4 -9.92 -1.14 -15.73
C ILE A 4 -9.41 0.04 -16.53
N PHE A 5 -9.34 1.22 -15.91
CA PHE A 5 -8.61 2.34 -16.47
C PHE A 5 -7.12 2.11 -16.18
N THR A 6 -6.36 1.69 -17.17
CA THR A 6 -4.90 1.68 -17.14
C THR A 6 -4.41 3.09 -17.40
N TYR A 7 -4.02 3.80 -16.34
CA TYR A 7 -3.39 5.11 -16.47
C TYR A 7 -1.87 4.92 -16.54
N THR A 8 -1.22 5.48 -17.56
CA THR A 8 0.23 5.39 -17.72
C THR A 8 0.92 6.40 -16.80
N VAL A 9 1.20 6.00 -15.56
CA VAL A 9 2.12 6.73 -14.67
C VAL A 9 3.56 6.45 -15.13
N GLN A 10 4.36 7.50 -15.28
CA GLN A 10 5.77 7.37 -15.68
C GLN A 10 6.63 7.21 -14.43
N PHE A 11 7.01 5.96 -14.15
CA PHE A 11 7.93 5.64 -13.04
C PHE A 11 9.38 5.78 -13.47
N ASP A 12 10.22 6.13 -12.50
CA ASP A 12 11.66 6.03 -12.64
C ASP A 12 12.08 4.55 -12.49
N GLU A 13 12.69 3.98 -13.53
CA GLU A 13 13.08 2.58 -13.53
C GLU A 13 14.19 2.24 -12.54
N GLU A 14 15.10 3.18 -12.24
CA GLU A 14 16.16 3.01 -11.26
C GLU A 14 15.60 3.07 -9.83
N ALA A 15 14.63 3.96 -9.58
CA ALA A 15 13.90 4.03 -8.32
C ALA A 15 13.09 2.74 -8.07
N LEU A 16 12.45 2.19 -9.11
CA LEU A 16 11.76 0.90 -9.02
C LEU A 16 12.74 -0.23 -8.68
N LYS A 17 13.90 -0.30 -9.33
CA LYS A 17 14.91 -1.35 -9.07
C LYS A 17 15.50 -1.26 -7.67
N SER A 18 15.93 -0.07 -7.26
CA SER A 18 16.54 0.17 -5.94
C SER A 18 15.59 -0.05 -4.77
N SER A 19 14.28 0.13 -4.97
CA SER A 19 13.28 -0.17 -3.94
C SER A 19 13.28 -1.64 -3.50
N GLY A 20 13.81 -2.57 -4.32
CA GLY A 20 13.81 -4.00 -4.05
C GLY A 20 14.78 -4.49 -2.97
N GLU A 21 15.69 -3.66 -2.44
CA GLU A 21 16.87 -4.13 -1.70
C GLU A 21 16.79 -4.14 -0.16
N HIS A 22 15.64 -3.88 0.46
CA HIS A 22 15.54 -3.94 1.92
C HIS A 22 14.35 -4.78 2.40
N TYR A 23 14.65 -5.98 2.91
CA TYR A 23 13.73 -6.82 3.65
C TYR A 23 14.19 -6.89 5.12
N ILE A 24 13.44 -6.29 6.03
CA ILE A 24 13.66 -6.38 7.47
C ILE A 24 12.45 -7.07 8.11
N ASN A 25 12.70 -7.81 9.19
CA ASN A 25 11.75 -8.64 9.96
C ASN A 25 10.52 -7.86 10.48
N VAL A 26 9.57 -7.56 9.60
CA VAL A 26 8.22 -7.12 9.95
C VAL A 26 7.38 -8.36 10.24
N GLU A 27 7.04 -8.58 11.51
CA GLU A 27 6.19 -9.71 11.91
C GLU A 27 4.73 -9.48 11.47
N VAL A 28 4.37 -10.07 10.33
CA VAL A 28 2.98 -10.18 9.85
C VAL A 28 2.40 -11.55 10.15
N THR A 29 1.11 -11.61 10.50
CA THR A 29 0.37 -12.87 10.50
C THR A 29 0.09 -13.35 9.07
N LYS A 30 -0.16 -14.67 8.87
CA LYS A 30 -0.55 -15.22 7.56
C LYS A 30 -1.76 -14.51 6.94
N ARG A 31 -2.72 -14.09 7.77
CA ARG A 31 -3.91 -13.33 7.32
C ARG A 31 -3.53 -11.93 6.82
N GLN A 32 -2.68 -11.22 7.56
CA GLN A 32 -2.17 -9.91 7.13
C GLN A 32 -1.33 -10.03 5.86
N LEU A 33 -0.49 -11.06 5.74
CA LEU A 33 0.29 -11.29 4.52
C LEU A 33 -0.60 -11.50 3.29
N LYS A 34 -1.71 -12.25 3.42
CA LYS A 34 -2.68 -12.44 2.34
C LYS A 34 -3.35 -11.12 1.94
N LEU A 35 -3.70 -10.28 2.91
CA LEU A 35 -4.26 -8.95 2.70
C LEU A 35 -3.29 -8.02 1.98
N ILE A 36 -2.06 -7.92 2.48
CA ILE A 36 -0.99 -7.11 1.89
C ILE A 36 -0.78 -7.52 0.43
N ARG A 37 -0.62 -8.83 0.16
CA ARG A 37 -0.47 -9.33 -1.21
C ARG A 37 -1.64 -8.99 -2.12
N GLY A 38 -2.88 -9.10 -1.63
CA GLY A 38 -4.07 -8.76 -2.39
C GLY A 38 -4.13 -7.27 -2.76
N ILE A 39 -3.89 -6.40 -1.78
CA ILE A 39 -3.88 -4.94 -1.96
C ILE A 39 -2.74 -4.52 -2.88
N SER A 40 -1.51 -5.01 -2.65
CA SER A 40 -0.35 -4.71 -3.49
C SER A 40 -0.61 -5.09 -4.95
N LYS A 41 -1.21 -6.28 -5.20
CA LYS A 41 -1.54 -6.72 -6.55
C LYS A 41 -2.53 -5.78 -7.24
N ILE A 42 -3.58 -5.35 -6.54
CA ILE A 42 -4.56 -4.39 -7.07
C ILE A 42 -3.87 -3.07 -7.47
N ILE A 43 -3.01 -2.54 -6.61
CA ILE A 43 -2.27 -1.30 -6.90
C ILE A 43 -1.36 -1.49 -8.12
N CYS A 44 -0.66 -2.63 -8.22
CA CYS A 44 0.18 -2.96 -9.38
C CYS A 44 -0.63 -3.00 -10.68
N GLU A 45 -1.81 -3.63 -10.68
CA GLU A 45 -2.69 -3.71 -11.85
C GLU A 45 -3.17 -2.32 -12.30
N PHE A 46 -3.51 -1.44 -11.37
CA PHE A 46 -3.98 -0.08 -11.71
C PHE A 46 -2.86 0.86 -12.17
N LEU A 47 -1.66 0.78 -11.57
CA LEU A 47 -0.52 1.64 -11.90
C LEU A 47 0.38 1.03 -12.99
N ASN A 48 0.13 -0.21 -13.40
CA ASN A 48 0.96 -0.97 -14.33
C ASN A 48 2.44 -1.02 -13.88
N ILE A 49 2.68 -1.30 -12.59
CA ILE A 49 4.02 -1.44 -12.01
C ILE A 49 4.35 -2.90 -11.68
N PRO A 50 5.64 -3.28 -11.67
CA PRO A 50 6.04 -4.60 -11.22
C PRO A 50 5.68 -4.85 -9.75
N GLU A 51 5.36 -6.11 -9.40
CA GLU A 51 4.97 -6.46 -8.02
C GLU A 51 6.09 -6.27 -7.00
N LEU A 52 7.35 -6.41 -7.40
CA LEU A 52 8.49 -6.38 -6.49
C LEU A 52 8.65 -5.00 -5.81
N PRO A 53 8.70 -3.87 -6.54
CA PRO A 53 8.68 -2.53 -5.97
C PRO A 53 7.50 -2.28 -5.01
N MET A 54 6.31 -2.75 -5.37
CA MET A 54 5.13 -2.58 -4.52
C MET A 54 5.19 -3.43 -3.25
N LYS A 55 5.76 -4.64 -3.31
CA LYS A 55 6.03 -5.47 -2.12
C LYS A 55 6.99 -4.75 -1.20
N ALA A 56 8.10 -4.23 -1.72
CA ALA A 56 9.06 -3.49 -0.91
C ALA A 56 8.44 -2.24 -0.29
N THR A 57 7.66 -1.48 -1.06
CA THR A 57 6.89 -0.34 -0.56
C THR A 57 5.95 -0.73 0.57
N ALA A 58 5.22 -1.85 0.44
CA ALA A 58 4.33 -2.31 1.49
C ALA A 58 5.10 -2.63 2.78
N TRP A 59 6.26 -3.28 2.68
CA TRP A 59 7.11 -3.57 3.84
C TRP A 59 7.68 -2.30 4.49
N ASN A 60 8.14 -1.35 3.68
CA ASN A 60 8.63 -0.06 4.16
C ASN A 60 7.52 0.72 4.87
N ALA A 61 6.31 0.75 4.30
CA ALA A 61 5.17 1.42 4.92
C ALA A 61 4.78 0.82 6.27
N LEU A 62 4.79 -0.52 6.37
CA LEU A 62 4.54 -1.21 7.64
C LEU A 62 5.64 -0.89 8.66
N ARG A 63 6.92 -0.97 8.26
CA ARG A 63 8.06 -0.67 9.12
C ARG A 63 8.02 0.76 9.64
N GLU A 64 7.84 1.74 8.74
CA GLU A 64 7.74 3.15 9.12
C GLU A 64 6.60 3.39 10.09
N TRP A 65 5.43 2.78 9.85
CA TRP A 65 4.31 2.89 10.79
C TRP A 65 4.65 2.32 12.17
N GLN A 66 5.33 1.17 12.22
CA GLN A 66 5.76 0.57 13.49
C GLN A 66 6.74 1.44 14.26
N ILE A 67 7.71 2.05 13.56
CA ILE A 67 8.69 2.97 14.16
C ILE A 67 7.97 4.20 14.69
N LYS A 68 7.13 4.84 13.86
CA LYS A 68 6.39 6.06 14.21
C LYS A 68 5.50 5.86 15.43
N ASN A 69 4.85 4.70 15.54
CA ASN A 69 3.88 4.41 16.61
C ASN A 69 4.45 3.57 17.75
N ASN A 70 5.72 3.19 17.69
CA ASN A 70 6.37 2.24 18.60
C ASN A 70 5.49 1.00 18.88
N MET A 71 4.92 0.42 17.81
CA MET A 71 3.90 -0.62 17.95
C MET A 71 4.00 -1.66 16.84
N SER A 72 3.82 -2.94 17.19
CA SER A 72 3.71 -4.01 16.20
C SER A 72 2.38 -3.96 15.44
N ILE A 73 2.44 -4.17 14.12
CA ILE A 73 1.25 -4.31 13.27
C ILE A 73 0.34 -5.48 13.69
N ALA A 74 0.87 -6.49 14.39
CA ALA A 74 0.09 -7.60 14.93
C ALA A 74 -0.91 -7.15 16.02
N LYS A 75 -0.74 -5.94 16.58
CA LYS A 75 -1.66 -5.34 17.56
C LYS A 75 -2.85 -4.64 16.92
N ILE A 76 -2.77 -4.24 15.65
CA ILE A 76 -3.84 -3.50 14.94
C ILE A 76 -5.19 -4.23 15.01
N PRO A 77 -5.29 -5.56 14.78
CA PRO A 77 -6.57 -6.26 14.85
C PRO A 77 -7.22 -6.28 16.24
N LYS A 78 -6.45 -6.00 17.30
CA LYS A 78 -6.92 -5.98 18.70
C LYS A 78 -7.33 -4.58 19.15
N MET A 79 -7.12 -3.56 18.31
CA MET A 79 -7.49 -2.19 18.63
C MET A 79 -9.01 -1.99 18.53
N PRO A 80 -9.56 -0.97 19.21
CA PRO A 80 -10.88 -0.46 18.90
C PRO A 80 -10.98 -0.15 17.41
N ILE A 81 -12.12 -0.49 16.78
CA ILE A 81 -12.23 -0.44 15.31
C ILE A 81 -11.78 0.89 14.70
N GLY A 82 -12.23 2.03 15.25
CA GLY A 82 -11.83 3.33 14.73
C GLY A 82 -10.32 3.56 14.77
N LYS A 83 -9.65 3.12 15.84
CA LYS A 83 -8.18 3.19 15.96
C LYS A 83 -7.49 2.23 14.99
N GLY A 84 -8.02 1.03 14.81
CA GLY A 84 -7.50 0.06 13.86
C GLY A 84 -7.61 0.53 12.40
N LEU A 85 -8.75 1.12 12.02
CA LEU A 85 -8.96 1.69 10.68
C LEU A 85 -8.04 2.90 10.44
N ASN A 86 -7.86 3.77 11.44
CA ASN A 86 -6.92 4.89 11.33
C ASN A 86 -5.48 4.39 11.14
N ALA A 87 -5.05 3.36 11.88
CA ALA A 87 -3.73 2.76 11.70
C ALA A 87 -3.54 2.22 10.27
N VAL A 88 -4.54 1.54 9.71
CA VAL A 88 -4.47 1.07 8.32
C VAL A 88 -4.42 2.24 7.34
N LYS A 89 -5.24 3.28 7.53
CA LYS A 89 -5.22 4.46 6.66
C LYS A 89 -3.86 5.15 6.68
N GLU A 90 -3.22 5.27 7.84
CA GLU A 90 -1.86 5.80 7.95
C GLU A 90 -0.84 4.96 7.17
N ILE A 91 -0.91 3.63 7.26
CA ILE A 91 -0.04 2.73 6.47
C ILE A 91 -0.24 2.95 4.97
N PHE A 92 -1.50 3.09 4.52
CA PHE A 92 -1.80 3.44 3.12
C PHE A 92 -1.21 4.79 2.72
N CYS A 93 -1.33 5.82 3.56
CA CYS A 93 -0.75 7.13 3.30
C CYS A 93 0.78 7.09 3.20
N ILE A 94 1.45 6.30 4.04
CA ILE A 94 2.91 6.10 3.96
C ILE A 94 3.28 5.41 2.64
N GLY A 95 2.62 4.29 2.32
CA GLY A 95 2.87 3.59 1.06
C GLY A 95 2.64 4.48 -0.16
N LYS A 96 1.60 5.32 -0.13
CA LYS A 96 1.28 6.29 -1.17
C LYS A 96 2.41 7.30 -1.38
N ARG A 97 2.92 7.87 -0.29
CA ARG A 97 4.07 8.79 -0.31
C ARG A 97 5.27 8.13 -0.98
N ILE A 98 5.61 6.90 -0.56
CA ILE A 98 6.73 6.14 -1.12
C ILE A 98 6.55 5.89 -2.63
N VAL A 99 5.34 5.55 -3.10
CA VAL A 99 5.08 5.36 -4.54
C VAL A 99 5.21 6.68 -5.31
N LYS A 100 4.77 7.81 -4.75
CA LYS A 100 4.92 9.13 -5.39
C LYS A 100 6.40 9.51 -5.55
N GLU A 101 7.26 9.12 -4.61
CA GLU A 101 8.71 9.34 -4.68
C GLU A 101 9.38 8.51 -5.80
N MET A 102 8.72 7.49 -6.35
CA MET A 102 9.23 6.66 -7.46
C MET A 102 8.85 7.18 -8.85
N VAL A 103 8.14 8.31 -8.94
CA VAL A 103 7.67 8.87 -10.22
C VAL A 103 8.76 9.75 -10.83
N LYS A 104 9.02 9.59 -12.13
CA LYS A 104 10.09 10.27 -12.86
C LYS A 104 9.94 11.80 -12.88
N ASP A 105 8.70 12.27 -12.97
CA ASP A 105 8.35 13.70 -12.86
C ASP A 105 7.17 13.85 -11.90
N HIS A 106 7.27 14.79 -10.94
CA HIS A 106 6.16 15.27 -10.09
C HIS A 106 5.12 16.07 -10.89
N LYS A 107 4.73 15.58 -12.08
CA LYS A 107 3.59 16.13 -12.82
C LYS A 107 2.34 15.86 -11.99
N GLU A 108 1.60 16.92 -11.72
CA GLU A 108 0.36 16.91 -10.94
C GLU A 108 -0.59 15.76 -11.34
N LYS A 109 -0.67 15.45 -12.65
CA LYS A 109 -1.47 14.34 -13.17
C LYS A 109 -1.07 12.95 -12.65
N ASN A 110 0.24 12.65 -12.54
CA ASN A 110 0.71 11.35 -12.05
C ASN A 110 0.39 11.18 -10.56
N GLU A 111 0.56 12.24 -9.79
CA GLU A 111 0.23 12.24 -8.37
C GLU A 111 -1.26 12.04 -8.11
N ILE A 112 -2.12 12.71 -8.89
CA ILE A 112 -3.57 12.54 -8.83
C ILE A 112 -3.97 11.09 -9.12
N ILE A 113 -3.35 10.46 -10.13
CA ILE A 113 -3.63 9.05 -10.46
C ILE A 113 -3.25 8.14 -9.29
N ILE A 114 -2.08 8.35 -8.69
CA ILE A 114 -1.64 7.59 -7.52
C ILE A 114 -2.60 7.78 -6.35
N ASP A 115 -3.05 9.02 -6.10
CA ASP A 115 -4.05 9.32 -5.08
C ASP A 115 -5.34 8.54 -5.30
N ILE A 116 -5.88 8.54 -6.53
CA ILE A 116 -7.09 7.79 -6.90
C ILE A 116 -6.91 6.28 -6.68
N VAL A 117 -5.77 5.72 -7.09
CA VAL A 117 -5.52 4.28 -6.95
C VAL A 117 -5.42 3.87 -5.49
N PHE A 118 -4.73 4.64 -4.66
CA PHE A 118 -4.60 4.34 -3.23
C PHE A 118 -5.93 4.48 -2.50
N GLU A 119 -6.79 5.45 -2.86
CA GLU A 119 -8.14 5.53 -2.32
C GLU A 119 -9.00 4.33 -2.74
N LYS A 120 -8.95 3.91 -4.02
CA LYS A 120 -9.65 2.70 -4.48
C LYS A 120 -9.19 1.44 -3.76
N ALA A 121 -7.88 1.29 -3.56
CA ALA A 121 -7.32 0.15 -2.85
C ALA A 121 -7.74 0.15 -1.37
N PHE A 122 -7.85 1.33 -0.74
CA PHE A 122 -8.37 1.46 0.62
C PHE A 122 -9.85 1.11 0.72
N MET A 123 -10.68 1.55 -0.25
CA MET A 123 -12.09 1.16 -0.31
C MET A 123 -12.27 -0.35 -0.44
N ILE A 124 -11.48 -1.02 -1.28
CA ILE A 124 -11.50 -2.49 -1.40
C ILE A 124 -11.09 -3.17 -0.09
N PHE A 125 -10.12 -2.59 0.65
CA PHE A 125 -9.77 -3.07 1.98
C PHE A 125 -10.96 -2.95 2.94
N LEU A 126 -11.68 -1.83 2.94
CA LEU A 126 -12.86 -1.63 3.79
C LEU A 126 -13.97 -2.63 3.47
N GLU A 127 -14.27 -2.86 2.18
CA GLU A 127 -15.23 -3.87 1.73
C GLU A 127 -14.87 -5.28 2.23
N TYR A 128 -13.59 -5.66 2.09
CA TYR A 128 -13.10 -6.94 2.61
C TYR A 128 -13.22 -7.03 4.13
N TYR A 129 -12.94 -5.93 4.84
CA TYR A 129 -12.99 -5.87 6.29
C TYR A 129 -14.44 -6.01 6.81
N ASP A 130 -15.39 -5.39 6.12
CA ASP A 130 -16.83 -5.44 6.45
C ASP A 130 -17.43 -6.83 6.19
N GLN A 131 -17.15 -7.43 5.02
CA GLN A 131 -17.62 -8.78 4.66
C GLN A 131 -17.11 -9.89 5.59
N LYS A 132 -16.01 -9.66 6.30
CA LYS A 132 -15.41 -10.63 7.23
C LYS A 132 -15.93 -10.47 8.68
N ARG A 133 -16.88 -9.56 8.88
CA ARG A 133 -17.49 -9.25 10.18
C ARG A 133 -18.90 -9.80 10.34
N CYS A 134 -19.59 -10.11 9.23
CA CYS A 134 -20.79 -10.95 9.17
C CYS A 134 -20.40 -12.42 9.07
#